data_AF-A0A524Q8R0-F1
#
_entry.id   AF-A0A524Q8R0-F1
#
_cell.length_a   1.000
_cell.length_b   1.000
_cell.length_c   1.000
_cell.angle_alpha   90.00
_cell.angle_beta   90.00
_cell.angle_gamma   90.00
#
_symmetry.space_group_name_H-M   'P 1'
#
loop_
_entity.id
_entity.type
_entity.pdbx_description
1 polymer ?
#
loop_
_entity_poly.entity_id
_entity_poly.type
_entity_poly.pdbx_seq_one_letter_code
_entity_poly.pdbx_strand_id
1 'polypeptide(L)'
;MPNKVKRRIHTCECVDCQLHPYGQIAKRHQAINRVLVELNERNRRRFVGVLANQQGWGGTSQLTEVTGLSRTTIARGRREIEKSNKNLPSKIRRSGAGRLRVEKNNLEY
;
A
#
# COMPACT_ATOMS: atom_id res chain seq x y z
N MET A 1 -11.14 -10.27 18.62
CA MET A 1 -10.75 -10.42 17.19
C MET A 1 -10.31 -9.04 16.70
N PRO A 2 -9.19 -8.85 15.97
CA PRO A 2 -8.79 -7.49 15.61
C PRO A 2 -9.81 -6.92 14.63
N ASN A 3 -10.38 -5.78 15.00
CA ASN A 3 -11.35 -5.01 14.21
C ASN A 3 -10.68 -4.67 12.87
N LYS A 4 -11.07 -5.38 11.80
CA LYS A 4 -10.62 -5.09 10.45
C LYS A 4 -11.31 -3.79 10.05
N VAL A 5 -10.64 -2.65 10.28
CA VAL A 5 -10.99 -1.39 9.64
C VAL A 5 -11.11 -1.68 8.15
N LYS A 6 -12.33 -1.66 7.61
CA LYS A 6 -12.59 -1.91 6.19
C LYS A 6 -11.93 -0.79 5.41
N ARG A 7 -10.71 -1.01 4.92
CA ARG A 7 -10.03 -0.04 4.07
C ARG A 7 -10.74 -0.01 2.72
N ARG A 8 -11.07 1.19 2.24
CA ARG A 8 -11.59 1.38 0.89
C ARG A 8 -10.51 1.03 -0.12
N ILE A 9 -10.92 0.44 -1.24
CA ILE A 9 -10.02 0.20 -2.37
C ILE A 9 -9.64 1.55 -2.95
N HIS A 10 -8.34 1.80 -3.09
CA HIS A 10 -7.84 2.99 -3.76
C HIS A 10 -8.17 2.94 -5.25
N THR A 11 -8.77 4.00 -5.78
CA THR A 11 -9.00 4.16 -7.21
C THR A 11 -7.74 4.80 -7.79
N CYS A 12 -7.14 4.15 -8.79
CA CYS A 12 -5.94 4.68 -9.43
C CYS A 12 -6.27 5.99 -10.17
N GLU A 13 -5.45 7.02 -9.97
CA GLU A 13 -5.62 8.35 -10.56
C GLU A 13 -4.60 8.65 -11.67
N CYS A 14 -3.83 7.65 -12.13
CA CYS A 14 -2.84 7.88 -13.19
C CYS A 14 -3.52 8.17 -14.54
N VAL A 15 -2.83 8.93 -15.39
CA VAL A 15 -3.33 9.39 -16.70
C VAL A 15 -3.83 8.21 -17.55
N ASP A 16 -3.08 7.10 -17.59
CA ASP A 16 -3.48 5.90 -18.35
C ASP A 16 -4.82 5.31 -17.90
N CYS A 17 -5.11 5.32 -16.60
CA CYS A 17 -6.35 4.78 -16.05
C CYS A 17 -7.54 5.72 -16.27
N GLN A 18 -7.28 7.03 -16.29
CA GLN A 18 -8.31 8.03 -16.60
C GLN A 18 -8.69 7.97 -18.08
N LEU A 19 -7.71 7.87 -18.98
CA LEU A 19 -7.94 7.80 -20.43
C LEU A 19 -8.50 6.43 -20.87
N HIS A 20 -8.06 5.35 -20.24
CA HIS A 20 -8.41 3.98 -20.63
C HIS A 20 -8.91 3.14 -19.44
N PRO A 21 -10.09 3.45 -18.89
CA PRO A 21 -10.61 2.82 -17.67
C PRO A 21 -10.82 1.30 -17.76
N TYR A 22 -11.00 0.78 -18.99
CA TYR A 22 -11.16 -0.65 -19.27
C TYR A 22 -9.92 -1.30 -19.91
N GLY A 23 -8.83 -0.53 -20.07
CA GLY A 23 -7.58 -0.98 -20.64
C GLY A 23 -6.85 -2.00 -19.76
N GLN A 24 -5.87 -2.70 -20.34
CA GLN A 24 -5.09 -3.71 -19.61
C GLN A 24 -4.32 -3.10 -18.42
N ILE A 25 -3.86 -1.85 -18.56
CA ILE A 25 -3.18 -1.09 -17.50
C ILE A 25 -4.14 -0.83 -16.33
N ALA A 26 -5.35 -0.33 -16.61
CA ALA A 26 -6.35 -0.07 -15.58
C ALA A 26 -6.77 -1.35 -14.84
N LYS A 27 -6.99 -2.46 -15.58
CA LYS A 27 -7.29 -3.77 -14.97
C LYS A 27 -6.17 -4.24 -14.03
N ARG A 28 -4.91 -4.08 -14.45
CA ARG A 28 -3.74 -4.40 -13.62
C ARG A 28 -3.70 -3.54 -12.35
N HIS A 29 -3.90 -2.23 -12.46
CA HIS A 29 -3.89 -1.32 -11.32
C HIS A 29 -5.03 -1.62 -10.32
N GLN A 30 -6.24 -1.91 -10.83
CA GLN A 30 -7.37 -2.34 -10.01
C GLN A 30 -7.06 -3.65 -9.25
N ALA A 31 -6.46 -4.63 -9.93
CA ALA A 31 -6.07 -5.89 -9.31
C ALA A 31 -5.03 -5.68 -8.20
N ILE A 32 -4.02 -4.83 -8.43
CA ILE A 32 -3.05 -4.43 -7.40
C ILE A 32 -3.78 -3.87 -6.18
N ASN A 33 -4.65 -2.88 -6.36
CA ASN A 33 -5.32 -2.22 -5.24
C ASN A 33 -6.28 -3.14 -4.47
N ARG A 34 -6.91 -4.11 -5.14
CA ARG A 34 -7.71 -5.15 -4.47
C ARG A 34 -6.84 -5.97 -3.51
N VAL A 35 -5.67 -6.42 -3.95
CA VAL A 35 -4.73 -7.17 -3.09
C VAL A 35 -4.25 -6.30 -1.92
N LEU A 36 -3.94 -5.02 -2.16
CA LEU A 36 -3.42 -4.13 -1.10
C LEU A 36 -4.38 -3.94 0.08
N VAL A 37 -5.68 -3.97 -0.17
CA VAL A 37 -6.71 -3.82 0.89
C VAL A 37 -6.68 -4.98 1.87
N GLU A 38 -6.39 -6.19 1.39
CA GLU A 38 -6.35 -7.42 2.20
C GLU A 38 -5.07 -7.53 3.04
N LEU A 39 -4.00 -6.85 2.62
CA LEU A 39 -2.71 -6.90 3.30
C LEU A 39 -2.68 -6.06 4.58
N ASN A 40 -1.98 -6.57 5.60
CA ASN A 40 -1.61 -5.76 6.76
C ASN A 40 -0.58 -4.67 6.36
N GLU A 41 -0.35 -3.69 7.23
CA GLU A 41 0.52 -2.54 6.95
C GLU A 41 1.94 -2.94 6.53
N ARG A 42 2.51 -3.97 7.17
CA ARG A 42 3.85 -4.47 6.85
C ARG A 42 3.89 -5.13 5.47
N ASN A 43 2.96 -6.05 5.21
CA ASN A 43 2.91 -6.79 3.96
C ASN A 43 2.56 -5.89 2.78
N ARG A 44 1.66 -4.91 2.99
CA ARG A 44 1.31 -3.91 1.97
C ARG A 44 2.53 -3.12 1.52
N ARG A 45 3.29 -2.61 2.49
CA ARG A 45 4.52 -1.85 2.23
C ARG A 45 5.56 -2.67 1.46
N ARG A 46 5.81 -3.90 1.90
CA ARG A 46 6.75 -4.81 1.22
C ARG A 46 6.26 -5.17 -0.18
N PHE A 47 4.98 -5.44 -0.36
CA PHE A 47 4.46 -5.77 -1.68
C PHE A 47 4.64 -4.62 -2.67
N VAL A 48 4.31 -3.37 -2.28
CA VAL A 48 4.55 -2.21 -3.16
C VAL A 48 6.04 -1.94 -3.36
N GLY A 49 6.89 -2.27 -2.38
CA GLY A 49 8.34 -2.25 -2.58
C GLY A 49 8.81 -3.24 -3.66
N VAL A 50 8.22 -4.44 -3.76
CA VAL A 50 8.52 -5.41 -4.82
C VAL A 50 8.14 -4.83 -6.18
N LEU A 51 6.91 -4.30 -6.28
CA LEU A 51 6.42 -3.66 -7.51
C LEU A 51 7.34 -2.51 -7.93
N ALA A 52 7.80 -1.68 -6.99
CA ALA A 52 8.68 -0.56 -7.29
C ALA A 52 10.05 -1.02 -7.81
N ASN A 53 10.57 -2.14 -7.30
CA ASN A 53 11.82 -2.72 -7.80
C ASN A 53 11.64 -3.33 -9.20
N GLN A 54 10.50 -3.97 -9.49
CA GLN A 54 10.19 -4.50 -10.82
C GLN A 54 10.06 -3.40 -11.88
N GLN A 55 9.53 -2.24 -11.50
CA GLN A 55 9.27 -1.12 -12.41
C GLN A 55 10.51 -0.25 -12.65
N GLY A 56 11.55 -0.40 -11.84
CA GLY A 56 12.83 0.29 -12.02
C GLY A 56 12.77 1.79 -11.69
N TRP A 57 13.45 2.60 -12.50
CA TRP A 57 13.51 4.05 -12.29
C TRP A 57 12.14 4.69 -12.53
N GLY A 58 11.74 5.62 -11.65
CA GLY A 58 10.40 6.23 -11.70
C GLY A 58 9.26 5.39 -11.09
N GLY A 59 9.47 4.09 -10.83
CA GLY A 59 8.43 3.19 -10.29
C GLY A 59 7.84 3.64 -8.95
N THR A 60 8.62 4.34 -8.11
CA THR A 60 8.13 4.88 -6.83
C THR A 60 7.11 6.02 -7.02
N SER A 61 7.33 6.89 -8.01
CA SER A 61 6.40 7.98 -8.31
C SER A 61 5.12 7.42 -8.94
N GLN A 62 5.25 6.53 -9.91
CA GLN A 62 4.11 5.87 -10.55
C GLN A 62 3.24 5.12 -9.54
N LEU A 63 3.87 4.34 -8.64
CA LEU A 63 3.13 3.58 -7.63
C LEU A 63 2.45 4.46 -6.58
N THR A 64 2.86 5.72 -6.42
CA THR A 64 2.15 6.67 -5.55
C THR A 64 0.76 6.95 -6.11
N GLU A 65 0.65 7.22 -7.42
CA GLU A 65 -0.62 7.46 -8.11
C GLU A 65 -1.46 6.18 -8.24
N VAL A 66 -0.79 5.04 -8.45
CA VAL A 66 -1.47 3.75 -8.60
C VAL A 66 -2.07 3.27 -7.30
N THR A 67 -1.38 3.43 -6.17
CA THR A 67 -1.74 2.78 -4.90
C THR A 67 -2.22 3.72 -3.80
N GLY A 68 -2.02 5.04 -3.97
CA GLY A 68 -2.30 6.04 -2.95
C GLY A 68 -1.31 6.01 -1.77
N LEU A 69 -0.25 5.19 -1.83
CA LEU A 69 0.77 5.13 -0.79
C LEU A 69 1.82 6.23 -0.97
N SER A 70 2.30 6.78 0.15
CA SER A 70 3.35 7.79 0.12
C SER A 70 4.67 7.24 -0.43
N ARG A 71 5.42 8.10 -1.14
CA ARG A 71 6.78 7.79 -1.63
C ARG A 71 7.70 7.22 -0.52
N THR A 72 7.60 7.76 0.70
CA THR A 72 8.37 7.30 1.87
C THR A 72 8.00 5.87 2.28
N THR A 73 6.71 5.51 2.21
CA THR A 73 6.21 4.16 2.47
C THR A 73 6.78 3.17 1.45
N ILE A 74 6.71 3.53 0.17
CA ILE A 74 7.22 2.69 -0.94
C ILE A 74 8.73 2.50 -0.82
N ALA A 75 9.49 3.58 -0.64
CA ALA A 75 10.95 3.54 -0.47
C ALA A 75 11.38 2.73 0.77
N ARG A 76 10.60 2.78 1.85
CA ARG A 76 10.82 1.91 3.01
C ARG A 76 10.56 0.44 2.66
N GLY A 77 9.50 0.13 1.91
CA GLY A 77 9.21 -1.22 1.43
C GLY A 77 10.35 -1.81 0.59
N ARG A 78 10.89 -1.04 -0.35
CA ARG A 78 12.05 -1.42 -1.17
C ARG A 78 13.25 -1.80 -0.31
N ARG A 79 13.64 -0.92 0.61
CA ARG A 79 14.74 -1.17 1.58
C ARG A 79 14.50 -2.41 2.45
N GLU A 80 13.26 -2.66 2.85
CA GLU A 80 12.88 -3.83 3.66
C GLU A 80 12.98 -5.16 2.87
N ILE A 81 12.96 -5.13 1.53
CA ILE A 81 13.12 -6.32 0.67
C ILE A 81 14.59 -6.54 0.33
N GLU A 82 15.31 -5.47 -0.01
CA GLU A 82 16.74 -5.50 -0.36
C GLU A 82 17.61 -5.91 0.83
N LYS A 83 17.25 -5.46 2.04
CA LYS A 83 17.87 -5.94 3.28
C LYS A 83 17.33 -7.32 3.58
N SER A 84 17.95 -8.33 2.96
CA SER A 84 17.65 -9.74 3.21
C SER A 84 17.56 -10.01 4.71
N ASN A 85 16.46 -10.63 5.12
CA ASN A 85 16.03 -10.72 6.51
C ASN A 85 17.05 -11.46 7.39
N LYS A 86 17.94 -10.75 8.08
CA LYS A 86 18.57 -11.30 9.30
C LYS A 86 17.58 -11.51 10.44
N ASN A 87 16.34 -11.02 10.30
CA ASN A 87 15.28 -11.15 11.30
C ASN A 87 13.91 -11.30 10.62
N LEU A 88 13.57 -12.50 10.14
CA LEU A 88 12.17 -12.86 9.95
C LEU A 88 11.61 -13.27 11.31
N PRO A 89 10.85 -12.43 12.05
CA PRO A 89 10.02 -12.98 13.11
C PRO A 89 8.97 -13.86 12.42
N SER A 90 9.07 -15.16 12.69
CA SER A 90 8.28 -16.28 12.14
C SER A 90 6.80 -16.27 12.52
N LYS A 91 6.20 -15.11 12.78
CA LYS A 91 4.79 -15.01 13.18
C LYS A 91 4.11 -13.81 12.52
N ILE A 92 3.14 -14.13 11.66
CA ILE A 92 2.19 -13.20 11.03
C ILE A 92 1.27 -12.52 12.06
N ARG A 93 1.41 -12.82 13.36
CA ARG A 93 0.62 -12.20 14.43
C ARG A 93 1.45 -11.92 15.69
N ARG A 94 1.46 -10.65 16.12
CA ARG A 94 1.44 -10.30 17.54
C ARG A 94 0.09 -9.65 17.82
N SER A 95 -0.71 -10.27 18.68
CA SER A 95 -1.87 -9.64 19.28
C SER A 95 -1.42 -8.51 20.20
N GLY A 96 -2.01 -7.32 20.07
CA GLY A 96 -2.02 -6.28 21.09
C GLY A 96 -0.80 -5.36 21.20
N ALA A 97 -0.54 -4.50 20.21
CA ALA A 97 0.40 -3.38 20.41
C ALA A 97 0.07 -2.16 19.52
N GLY A 98 -0.70 -1.20 20.05
CA GLY A 98 -0.71 0.18 19.51
C GLY A 98 -2.03 0.95 19.58
N ARG A 99 -1.95 2.19 20.09
CA ARG A 99 -3.00 3.18 20.43
C ARG A 99 -3.93 3.53 19.25
N LEU A 100 -5.24 3.63 19.50
CA LEU A 100 -6.22 4.18 18.53
C LEU A 100 -5.86 5.63 18.18
N ARG A 101 -6.05 6.00 16.91
CA ARG A 101 -5.97 7.41 16.45
C ARG A 101 -7.14 8.19 17.05
N VAL A 102 -6.84 9.36 17.61
CA VAL A 102 -7.85 10.36 18.00
C VAL A 102 -8.25 11.11 16.73
N GLU A 103 -9.48 10.89 16.27
CA GLU A 103 -10.10 11.78 15.30
C GLU A 103 -10.49 13.06 16.05
N LYS A 104 -9.99 14.22 15.62
CA LYS A 104 -10.49 15.52 16.10
C LYS A 104 -11.84 15.76 15.45
N ASN A 105 -12.94 15.58 16.19
CA ASN A 105 -14.21 16.20 15.82
C ASN A 105 -14.02 17.72 15.95
N ASN A 106 -14.07 18.43 14.82
CA ASN A 106 -14.36 19.85 14.82
C ASN A 106 -15.86 19.99 15.06
N LEU A 107 -16.25 20.37 16.28
CA LEU A 107 -17.59 20.86 16.56
C LEU A 107 -17.51 22.38 16.49
N GLU A 108 -18.02 22.94 15.40
CA GLU A 108 -18.39 24.35 15.30
C GLU A 108 -19.73 24.55 16.05
N TYR A 109 -19.81 25.62 16.83
CA TYR A 109 -21.05 26.29 17.24
C TYR A 109 -20.90 27.77 16.92
#